data_AF-A0A1V2EU51-F1
#
_entry.id   AF-A0A1V2EU51-F1
#
_cell.length_a   1.000
_cell.length_b   1.000
_cell.length_c   1.000
_cell.angle_alpha   90.00
_cell.angle_beta   90.00
_cell.angle_gamma   90.00
#
_symmetry.space_group_name_H-M   'P 1'
#
loop_
_entity.id
_entity.type
_entity.pdbx_description
1 polymer ?
#
loop_
_entity_poly.entity_id
_entity_poly.type
_entity_poly.pdbx_seq_one_letter_code
_entity_poly.pdbx_strand_id
1 'polypeptide(L)'
;MAGAAATLRSKADGPAVSSAKSLDEPRVLLIKAKGGLGNRMLSAVTGVILAQLGNRTPVIDWRDGMYVPEGVNLYPRLFADPIGLDAGCFDRHEAVTPAIWAGRLNEQPVNIIARHFPKQHSSPFVYRRLSVPLSGSDPAAPVGVFWSYLPKLARLRGRMRADRQFAGRDLDSITRDTLDEFFTPNDRIRRAVDALFVGRRRPVIGVHIRFTDRKVPLPRIARALGRLRARLPDSDIFLATDSATAQDHITSRFDRVFTIDKHLVADGQALHYAGTTMADPLREAENAMIDMVALARCDWLIHSRHSTFSVAASLIGGIPARRQIDVERFNAKVVVKRWFQAYA
;
A
#
# COMPACT_ATOMS: atom_id res chain seq x y z
N MET A 1 64.07 -63.29 2.69
CA MET A 1 63.64 -63.58 4.08
C MET A 1 63.19 -62.28 4.73
N ALA A 2 62.02 -62.32 5.39
CA ALA A 2 61.49 -61.45 6.46
C ALA A 2 62.46 -60.38 7.03
N GLY A 3 62.06 -59.16 7.37
CA GLY A 3 60.76 -58.55 7.59
C GLY A 3 60.94 -57.27 8.43
N ALA A 4 59.83 -56.54 8.64
CA ALA A 4 59.60 -55.51 9.67
C ALA A 4 60.35 -54.17 9.62
N ALA A 5 59.61 -53.07 9.42
CA ALA A 5 59.08 -52.22 10.49
C ALA A 5 58.69 -50.84 9.94
N ALA A 6 57.38 -50.59 9.87
CA ALA A 6 56.82 -49.28 9.61
C ALA A 6 57.03 -48.37 10.83
N THR A 7 57.50 -47.13 10.62
CA THR A 7 57.44 -46.07 11.63
C THR A 7 56.80 -44.82 11.03
N LEU A 8 55.67 -44.47 11.63
CA LEU A 8 54.90 -43.24 11.47
C LEU A 8 55.77 -42.00 11.76
N ARG A 9 55.70 -40.99 10.88
CA ARG A 9 55.63 -39.58 11.29
C ARG A 9 54.73 -38.78 10.36
N SER A 10 53.61 -38.39 10.96
CA SER A 10 52.69 -37.33 10.57
C SER A 10 53.43 -36.04 10.18
N LYS A 11 53.10 -35.49 9.00
CA LYS A 11 53.18 -34.06 8.70
C LYS A 11 51.77 -33.59 8.38
N ALA A 12 51.07 -33.16 9.42
CA ALA A 12 49.94 -32.26 9.29
C ALA A 12 50.51 -30.85 9.16
N ASP A 13 50.23 -30.18 8.04
CA ASP A 13 50.16 -28.72 7.90
C ASP A 13 49.61 -28.43 6.50
N GLY A 14 48.29 -28.59 6.36
CA GLY A 14 47.54 -28.05 5.23
C GLY A 14 47.13 -26.61 5.56
N PRO A 15 47.24 -25.67 4.60
CA PRO A 15 46.84 -24.29 4.85
C PRO A 15 45.34 -24.24 5.17
N ALA A 16 45.03 -23.57 6.28
CA ALA A 16 43.68 -23.32 6.72
C ALA A 16 42.84 -22.76 5.56
N VAL A 17 41.87 -23.58 5.12
CA VAL A 17 40.81 -23.14 4.24
C VAL A 17 40.06 -22.05 4.99
N SER A 18 40.36 -20.81 4.60
CA SER A 18 39.63 -19.59 4.92
C SER A 18 38.14 -19.92 4.97
N SER A 19 37.55 -19.79 6.15
CA SER A 19 36.12 -19.96 6.39
C SER A 19 35.35 -19.22 5.32
N ALA A 20 34.62 -19.96 4.49
CA ALA A 20 33.58 -19.39 3.65
C ALA A 20 32.73 -18.50 4.56
N LYS A 21 32.65 -17.20 4.25
CA LYS A 21 31.60 -16.35 4.80
C LYS A 21 30.29 -17.12 4.64
N SER A 22 29.63 -17.45 5.74
CA SER A 22 28.25 -17.90 5.67
C SER A 22 27.51 -16.89 4.81
N LEU A 23 26.86 -17.36 3.75
CA LEU A 23 25.85 -16.55 3.08
C LEU A 23 24.78 -16.33 4.15
N ASP A 24 24.85 -15.19 4.83
CA ASP A 24 23.88 -14.82 5.85
C ASP A 24 22.49 -15.01 5.26
N GLU A 25 21.68 -15.78 5.98
CA GLU A 25 20.29 -16.02 5.61
C GLU A 25 19.61 -14.66 5.32
N PRO A 26 18.91 -14.52 4.18
CA PRO A 26 18.41 -13.22 3.75
C PRO A 26 17.51 -12.62 4.83
N ARG A 27 17.89 -11.43 5.32
CA ARG A 27 17.10 -10.69 6.32
C ARG A 27 15.94 -10.01 5.61
N VAL A 28 14.72 -10.35 6.00
CA VAL A 28 13.50 -9.87 5.32
C VAL A 28 12.61 -9.07 6.26
N LEU A 29 11.77 -8.23 5.67
CA LEU A 29 10.64 -7.61 6.35
C LEU A 29 9.35 -7.96 5.59
N LEU A 30 8.53 -8.82 6.19
CA LEU A 30 7.20 -9.17 5.70
C LEU A 30 6.22 -8.03 5.97
N ILE A 31 5.60 -7.49 4.92
CA ILE A 31 4.70 -6.34 4.96
C ILE A 31 3.26 -6.82 4.76
N LYS A 32 2.49 -6.93 5.84
CA LYS A 32 1.14 -7.51 5.83
C LYS A 32 0.07 -6.49 5.42
N ALA A 33 -0.96 -6.97 4.72
CA ALA A 33 -2.11 -6.15 4.33
C ALA A 33 -3.06 -5.81 5.50
N LYS A 34 -3.66 -4.62 5.42
CA LYS A 34 -4.91 -4.29 6.14
C LYS A 34 -5.65 -3.12 5.48
N GLY A 35 -6.97 -3.24 5.34
CA GLY A 35 -7.85 -2.20 4.78
C GLY A 35 -7.89 -2.20 3.24
N GLY A 36 -8.47 -1.14 2.66
CA GLY A 36 -8.57 -0.98 1.20
C GLY A 36 -7.22 -0.62 0.54
N LEU A 37 -7.16 -0.68 -0.79
CA LEU A 37 -5.90 -0.56 -1.56
C LEU A 37 -5.07 0.69 -1.22
N GLY A 38 -5.67 1.87 -1.09
CA GLY A 38 -4.94 3.08 -0.70
C GLY A 38 -4.28 2.98 0.69
N ASN A 39 -4.92 2.30 1.66
CA ASN A 39 -4.30 2.05 2.97
C ASN A 39 -3.16 1.04 2.85
N ARG A 40 -3.37 -0.03 2.07
CA ARG A 40 -2.37 -1.09 1.86
C ARG A 40 -1.11 -0.51 1.22
N MET A 41 -1.23 0.24 0.13
CA MET A 41 -0.10 0.84 -0.59
C MET A 41 0.68 1.81 0.29
N LEU A 42 0.01 2.82 0.88
CA LEU A 42 0.70 3.83 1.68
C LEU A 42 1.30 3.25 2.98
N SER A 43 0.65 2.26 3.60
CA SER A 43 1.24 1.55 4.74
C SER A 43 2.42 0.71 4.28
N ALA A 44 2.32 0.01 3.15
CA ALA A 44 3.41 -0.80 2.62
C ALA A 44 4.63 0.04 2.23
N VAL A 45 4.46 1.27 1.70
CA VAL A 45 5.57 2.24 1.54
C VAL A 45 6.31 2.47 2.86
N THR A 46 5.58 2.59 3.98
CA THR A 46 6.23 2.70 5.30
C THR A 46 7.04 1.44 5.61
N GLY A 47 6.51 0.25 5.27
CA GLY A 47 7.22 -1.02 5.43
C GLY A 47 8.47 -1.12 4.57
N VAL A 48 8.40 -0.74 3.29
CA VAL A 48 9.54 -0.76 2.37
C VAL A 48 10.66 0.14 2.87
N ILE A 49 10.34 1.38 3.25
CA ILE A 49 11.32 2.33 3.80
C ILE A 49 11.89 1.81 5.12
N LEU A 50 11.07 1.18 5.96
CA LEU A 50 11.54 0.55 7.19
C LEU A 50 12.49 -0.62 6.93
N ALA A 51 12.24 -1.42 5.88
CA ALA A 51 13.12 -2.50 5.46
C ALA A 51 14.47 -1.96 4.97
N GLN A 52 14.46 -0.92 4.13
CA GLN A 52 15.65 -0.23 3.64
C GLN A 52 16.49 0.33 4.81
N LEU A 53 15.85 1.05 5.75
CA LEU A 53 16.50 1.56 6.97
C LEU A 53 17.03 0.47 7.92
N GLY A 54 16.64 -0.80 7.72
CA GLY A 54 17.08 -1.95 8.49
C GLY A 54 18.02 -2.87 7.71
N ASN A 55 18.40 -2.52 6.47
CA ASN A 55 19.11 -3.39 5.53
C ASN A 55 18.42 -4.76 5.37
N ARG A 56 17.09 -4.75 5.21
CA ARG A 56 16.25 -5.92 4.98
C ARG A 56 15.66 -5.87 3.57
N THR A 57 15.43 -7.04 2.99
CA THR A 57 14.63 -7.17 1.76
C THR A 57 13.14 -7.02 2.10
N PRO A 58 12.42 -6.05 1.52
CA PRO A 58 10.98 -5.92 1.72
C PRO A 58 10.23 -7.01 0.95
N VAL A 59 9.29 -7.70 1.61
CA VAL A 59 8.45 -8.72 0.98
C VAL A 59 7.00 -8.38 1.27
N ILE A 60 6.23 -8.07 0.22
CA ILE A 60 4.84 -7.64 0.35
C ILE A 60 3.92 -8.86 0.42
N ASP A 61 3.29 -9.05 1.57
CA ASP A 61 2.42 -10.20 1.85
C ASP A 61 0.97 -9.74 2.01
N TRP A 62 0.22 -9.82 0.91
CA TRP A 62 -1.20 -9.49 0.85
C TRP A 62 -2.05 -10.75 0.63
N ARG A 63 -1.69 -11.84 1.31
CA ARG A 63 -2.42 -13.13 1.30
C ARG A 63 -3.68 -13.14 2.17
N ASP A 64 -4.26 -11.97 2.43
CA ASP A 64 -5.26 -11.75 3.49
C ASP A 64 -6.70 -12.14 3.15
N GLY A 65 -6.94 -12.67 1.95
CA GLY A 65 -8.25 -13.18 1.57
C GLY A 65 -9.26 -12.11 1.13
N MET A 66 -8.90 -10.82 1.07
CA MET A 66 -9.88 -9.76 0.82
C MET A 66 -10.32 -9.68 -0.66
N TYR A 67 -9.40 -9.83 -1.60
CA TYR A 67 -9.65 -9.66 -3.05
C TYR A 67 -9.24 -10.88 -3.87
N VAL A 68 -8.68 -11.89 -3.22
CA VAL A 68 -8.28 -13.19 -3.76
C VAL A 68 -8.49 -14.21 -2.65
N PRO A 69 -8.57 -15.52 -2.93
CA PRO A 69 -8.67 -16.53 -1.87
C PRO A 69 -7.58 -16.37 -0.81
N GLU A 70 -7.90 -16.67 0.45
CA GLU A 70 -6.93 -16.63 1.55
C GLU A 70 -5.71 -17.51 1.22
N GLY A 71 -4.51 -17.01 1.52
CA GLY A 71 -3.25 -17.65 1.15
C GLY A 71 -2.71 -17.29 -0.25
N VAL A 72 -3.54 -16.74 -1.15
CA VAL A 72 -3.09 -16.24 -2.47
C VAL A 72 -2.63 -14.80 -2.35
N ASN A 73 -1.42 -14.47 -2.80
CA ASN A 73 -0.89 -13.11 -2.68
C ASN A 73 -1.49 -12.19 -3.76
N LEU A 74 -2.23 -11.16 -3.32
CA LEU A 74 -2.84 -10.16 -4.21
C LEU A 74 -1.78 -9.28 -4.91
N TYR A 75 -0.67 -8.99 -4.24
CA TYR A 75 0.31 -8.00 -4.72
C TYR A 75 0.79 -8.24 -6.16
N PRO A 76 1.34 -9.41 -6.53
CA PRO A 76 1.78 -9.67 -7.90
C PRO A 76 0.63 -9.78 -8.93
N ARG A 77 -0.63 -9.84 -8.47
CA ARG A 77 -1.80 -9.79 -9.38
C ARG A 77 -2.13 -8.37 -9.84
N LEU A 78 -1.66 -7.35 -9.12
CA LEU A 78 -1.96 -5.95 -9.42
C LEU A 78 -0.72 -5.15 -9.85
N PHE A 79 0.46 -5.53 -9.37
CA PHE A 79 1.70 -4.77 -9.55
C PHE A 79 2.80 -5.61 -10.20
N ALA A 80 3.74 -4.93 -10.83
CA ALA A 80 5.05 -5.51 -11.09
C ALA A 80 5.75 -5.69 -9.73
N ASP A 81 6.18 -6.92 -9.43
CA ASP A 81 6.90 -7.26 -8.20
C ASP A 81 8.41 -7.24 -8.47
N PRO A 82 9.14 -6.18 -8.08
CA PRO A 82 10.57 -6.07 -8.34
C PRO A 82 11.41 -7.02 -7.48
N ILE A 83 10.85 -7.58 -6.40
CA ILE A 83 11.56 -8.45 -5.47
C ILE A 83 11.37 -9.91 -5.87
N GLY A 84 10.16 -10.30 -6.25
CA GLY A 84 9.84 -11.64 -6.74
C GLY A 84 10.01 -12.75 -5.71
N LEU A 85 10.10 -12.42 -4.42
CA LEU A 85 10.19 -13.39 -3.33
C LEU A 85 8.81 -13.81 -2.85
N ASP A 86 8.57 -15.12 -2.82
CA ASP A 86 7.34 -15.67 -2.26
C ASP A 86 7.33 -15.53 -0.72
N ALA A 87 6.32 -14.84 -0.19
CA ALA A 87 6.10 -14.71 1.24
C ALA A 87 5.88 -16.07 1.93
N GLY A 88 5.38 -17.07 1.19
CA GLY A 88 5.17 -18.44 1.68
C GLY A 88 6.44 -19.16 2.14
N CYS A 89 7.61 -18.78 1.60
CA CYS A 89 8.89 -19.34 2.02
C CYS A 89 9.18 -19.12 3.52
N PHE A 90 8.55 -18.09 4.12
CA PHE A 90 8.80 -17.71 5.50
C PHE A 90 7.78 -18.28 6.50
N ASP A 91 6.74 -18.99 6.04
CA ASP A 91 5.55 -19.33 6.86
C ASP A 91 5.89 -20.09 8.16
N ARG A 92 6.94 -20.92 8.13
CA ARG A 92 7.39 -21.76 9.24
C ARG A 92 8.59 -21.20 10.02
N HIS A 93 9.03 -19.97 9.76
CA HIS A 93 10.14 -19.39 10.51
C HIS A 93 9.74 -19.13 11.97
N GLU A 94 10.64 -19.52 12.88
CA GLU A 94 10.49 -19.31 14.33
C GLU A 94 11.29 -18.09 14.82
N ALA A 95 12.45 -17.82 14.18
CA ALA A 95 13.29 -16.67 14.48
C ALA A 95 12.73 -15.38 13.86
N VAL A 96 11.65 -14.87 14.44
CA VAL A 96 10.87 -13.75 13.91
C VAL A 96 10.70 -12.62 14.93
N THR A 97 10.42 -11.42 14.43
CA THR A 97 10.05 -10.29 15.29
C THR A 97 8.78 -9.57 14.79
N PRO A 98 7.79 -9.31 15.65
CA PRO A 98 7.67 -9.77 17.04
C PRO A 98 7.46 -11.29 17.16
N ALA A 99 7.89 -11.89 18.28
CA ALA A 99 7.84 -13.34 18.52
C ALA A 99 6.43 -13.95 18.47
N ILE A 100 5.37 -13.14 18.59
CA ILE A 100 3.97 -13.60 18.43
C ILE A 100 3.70 -14.20 17.04
N TRP A 101 4.53 -13.90 16.05
CA TRP A 101 4.41 -14.41 14.69
C TRP A 101 5.12 -15.75 14.45
N ALA A 102 5.85 -16.27 15.45
CA ALA A 102 6.67 -17.47 15.31
C ALA A 102 5.81 -18.68 14.90
N GLY A 103 6.22 -19.37 13.82
CA GLY A 103 5.54 -20.54 13.26
C GLY A 103 4.17 -20.27 12.62
N ARG A 104 3.78 -19.00 12.45
CA ARG A 104 2.45 -18.60 11.96
C ARG A 104 2.47 -17.43 10.99
N LEU A 105 3.52 -17.33 10.19
CA LEU A 105 3.68 -16.23 9.25
C LEU A 105 2.73 -16.32 8.04
N ASN A 106 1.95 -17.39 7.90
CA ASN A 106 0.81 -17.43 6.97
C ASN A 106 -0.45 -16.73 7.52
N GLU A 107 -0.52 -16.47 8.84
CA GLU A 107 -1.67 -15.80 9.45
C GLU A 107 -1.71 -14.30 9.10
N GLN A 108 -2.89 -13.70 9.30
CA GLN A 108 -3.16 -12.30 9.02
C GLN A 108 -3.30 -11.48 10.30
N PRO A 109 -2.94 -10.17 10.29
CA PRO A 109 -3.05 -9.34 11.48
C PRO A 109 -4.43 -9.35 12.13
N VAL A 110 -5.50 -9.45 11.33
CA VAL A 110 -6.88 -9.50 11.84
C VAL A 110 -7.16 -10.76 12.68
N ASN A 111 -6.62 -11.91 12.29
CA ASN A 111 -6.80 -13.18 12.99
C ASN A 111 -6.02 -13.18 14.31
N ILE A 112 -4.79 -12.66 14.30
CA ILE A 112 -3.98 -12.51 15.53
C ILE A 112 -4.63 -11.51 16.50
N ILE A 113 -5.19 -10.40 15.99
CA ILE A 113 -5.92 -9.46 16.83
C ILE A 113 -7.17 -10.11 17.43
N ALA A 114 -7.96 -10.83 16.64
CA ALA A 114 -9.15 -11.52 17.14
C ALA A 114 -8.82 -12.50 18.27
N ARG A 115 -7.72 -13.26 18.11
CA ARG A 115 -7.30 -14.29 19.07
C ARG A 115 -6.68 -13.70 20.34
N HIS A 116 -5.77 -12.73 20.20
CA HIS A 116 -4.92 -12.28 21.32
C HIS A 116 -5.30 -10.89 21.85
N PHE A 117 -6.02 -10.09 21.06
CA PHE A 117 -6.39 -8.72 21.41
C PHE A 117 -7.86 -8.40 21.01
N PRO A 118 -8.86 -9.22 21.39
CA PRO A 118 -10.23 -9.14 20.87
C PRO A 118 -10.92 -7.79 21.13
N LYS A 119 -10.47 -7.01 22.12
CA LYS A 119 -10.99 -5.69 22.44
C LYS A 119 -10.28 -4.54 21.70
N GLN A 120 -9.36 -4.85 20.78
CA GLN A 120 -8.44 -3.87 20.18
C GLN A 120 -8.50 -3.80 18.65
N HIS A 121 -9.54 -4.32 17.99
CA HIS A 121 -9.68 -4.26 16.52
C HIS A 121 -9.61 -2.84 15.95
N SER A 122 -10.14 -1.86 16.69
CA SER A 122 -10.13 -0.43 16.34
C SER A 122 -8.99 0.35 16.98
N SER A 123 -8.15 -0.29 17.81
CA SER A 123 -7.06 0.39 18.50
C SER A 123 -6.01 0.85 17.50
N PRO A 124 -5.67 2.15 17.46
CA PRO A 124 -4.62 2.64 16.59
C PRO A 124 -3.23 2.19 17.04
N PHE A 125 -3.09 1.60 18.24
CA PHE A 125 -1.81 1.20 18.83
C PHE A 125 -1.50 -0.30 18.70
N VAL A 126 -2.49 -1.13 18.36
CA VAL A 126 -2.31 -2.60 18.37
C VAL A 126 -1.22 -3.07 17.39
N TYR A 127 -1.01 -2.33 16.29
CA TYR A 127 0.08 -2.62 15.35
C TYR A 127 1.46 -2.64 16.02
N ARG A 128 1.68 -1.83 17.07
CA ARG A 128 2.97 -1.78 17.78
C ARG A 128 3.33 -3.10 18.46
N ARG A 129 2.34 -3.94 18.77
CA ARG A 129 2.54 -5.27 19.36
C ARG A 129 2.82 -6.35 18.31
N LEU A 130 2.46 -6.06 17.07
CA LEU A 130 2.43 -7.01 15.96
C LEU A 130 3.36 -6.59 14.81
N SER A 131 4.16 -5.54 15.01
CA SER A 131 5.12 -5.02 14.02
C SER A 131 6.47 -4.77 14.68
N VAL A 132 7.53 -4.82 13.88
CA VAL A 132 8.85 -4.33 14.27
C VAL A 132 8.78 -2.90 14.80
N PRO A 133 9.64 -2.53 15.78
CA PRO A 133 9.74 -1.16 16.25
C PRO A 133 10.10 -0.19 15.11
N LEU A 134 9.36 0.91 15.02
CA LEU A 134 9.65 1.96 14.02
C LEU A 134 10.86 2.82 14.43
N SER A 135 11.21 2.81 15.72
CA SER A 135 12.30 3.57 16.33
C SER A 135 13.30 2.63 17.01
N GLY A 136 14.54 3.08 17.13
CA GLY A 136 15.63 2.29 17.72
C GLY A 136 16.40 1.47 16.69
N SER A 137 17.23 0.55 17.18
CA SER A 137 17.99 -0.38 16.36
C SER A 137 17.07 -1.39 15.66
N ASP A 138 17.44 -1.77 14.44
CA ASP A 138 16.76 -2.87 13.75
C ASP A 138 16.94 -4.18 14.56
N PRO A 139 15.87 -4.99 14.75
CA PRO A 139 15.97 -6.21 15.54
C PRO A 139 16.92 -7.26 14.93
N ALA A 140 17.58 -8.09 15.74
CA ALA A 140 18.51 -9.10 15.24
C ALA A 140 17.82 -10.23 14.42
N ALA A 141 16.56 -10.54 14.71
CA ALA A 141 15.84 -11.64 14.06
C ALA A 141 15.84 -11.52 12.52
N PRO A 142 16.06 -12.63 11.79
CA PRO A 142 16.18 -12.62 10.33
C PRO A 142 14.88 -12.19 9.65
N VAL A 143 13.72 -12.58 10.18
CA VAL A 143 12.40 -12.20 9.65
C VAL A 143 11.75 -11.17 10.56
N GLY A 144 11.49 -9.98 10.03
CA GLY A 144 10.64 -8.98 10.67
C GLY A 144 9.24 -8.98 10.07
N VAL A 145 8.24 -8.59 10.86
CA VAL A 145 6.88 -8.33 10.37
C VAL A 145 6.54 -6.86 10.57
N PHE A 146 5.94 -6.24 9.57
CA PHE A 146 5.35 -4.91 9.67
C PHE A 146 3.93 -4.91 9.12
N TRP A 147 3.02 -4.24 9.82
CA TRP A 147 1.73 -3.87 9.28
C TRP A 147 1.21 -2.59 9.91
N SER A 148 0.32 -1.89 9.21
CA SER A 148 -0.48 -0.85 9.80
C SER A 148 -1.75 -0.63 9.01
N TYR A 149 -2.77 -0.05 9.66
CA TYR A 149 -3.99 0.35 8.96
C TYR A 149 -3.79 1.68 8.20
N LEU A 150 -2.90 2.54 8.70
CA LEU A 150 -2.59 3.85 8.12
C LEU A 150 -1.07 4.02 8.03
N PRO A 151 -0.57 4.79 7.05
CA PRO A 151 0.87 5.03 6.90
C PRO A 151 1.47 5.63 8.17
N LYS A 152 2.66 5.13 8.56
CA LYS A 152 3.41 5.59 9.75
C LYS A 152 4.73 6.27 9.39
N LEU A 153 4.88 6.69 8.15
CA LEU A 153 6.10 7.31 7.63
C LEU A 153 6.59 8.50 8.46
N ALA A 154 5.69 9.30 9.02
CA ALA A 154 6.05 10.42 9.91
C ALA A 154 6.88 9.97 11.13
N ARG A 155 6.68 8.73 11.63
CA ARG A 155 7.42 8.15 12.75
C ARG A 155 8.84 7.71 12.37
N LEU A 156 9.13 7.59 11.07
CA LEU A 156 10.46 7.23 10.56
C LEU A 156 11.36 8.45 10.27
N ARG A 157 10.81 9.68 10.32
CA ARG A 157 11.54 10.92 9.97
C ARG A 157 12.91 11.05 10.63
N GLY A 158 13.03 10.70 11.91
CA GLY A 158 14.31 10.79 12.63
C GLY A 158 15.38 9.87 12.02
N ARG A 159 15.00 8.61 11.74
CA ARG A 159 15.89 7.63 11.10
C ARG A 159 16.21 8.01 9.66
N MET A 160 15.19 8.42 8.90
CA MET A 160 15.35 8.88 7.52
C MET A 160 16.30 10.08 7.41
N ARG A 161 16.27 11.02 8.36
CA ARG A 161 17.22 12.15 8.36
C ARG A 161 18.66 11.74 8.63
N ALA A 162 18.88 10.66 9.39
CA ALA A 162 20.20 10.15 9.70
C ALA A 162 20.76 9.24 8.60
N ASP A 163 19.89 8.69 7.75
CA ASP A 163 20.26 7.80 6.66
C ASP A 163 20.56 8.58 5.37
N ARG A 164 21.70 8.28 4.73
CA ARG A 164 22.16 8.99 3.53
C ARG A 164 21.22 8.87 2.34
N GLN A 165 20.46 7.77 2.22
CA GLN A 165 19.50 7.56 1.12
C GLN A 165 18.32 8.53 1.18
N PHE A 166 17.95 8.99 2.39
CA PHE A 166 16.76 9.80 2.62
C PHE A 166 17.06 11.22 3.13
N ALA A 167 18.29 11.48 3.59
CA ALA A 167 18.70 12.78 4.10
C ALA A 167 18.45 13.91 3.08
N GLY A 168 17.81 14.99 3.54
CA GLY A 168 17.52 16.17 2.73
C GLY A 168 16.32 16.04 1.76
N ARG A 169 15.73 14.85 1.64
CA ARG A 169 14.58 14.61 0.75
C ARG A 169 13.25 14.87 1.45
N ASP A 170 12.28 15.41 0.73
CA ASP A 170 10.92 15.59 1.26
C ASP A 170 10.15 14.26 1.27
N LEU A 171 9.18 14.13 2.18
CA LEU A 171 8.44 12.87 2.36
C LEU A 171 7.58 12.50 1.15
N ASP A 172 7.07 13.48 0.40
CA ASP A 172 6.20 13.20 -0.74
C ASP A 172 7.03 12.67 -1.92
N SER A 173 8.24 13.21 -2.14
CA SER A 173 9.22 12.64 -3.09
C SER A 173 9.60 11.21 -2.70
N ILE A 174 10.01 10.97 -1.45
CA ILE A 174 10.39 9.60 -1.02
C ILE A 174 9.22 8.63 -1.20
N THR A 175 8.01 9.06 -0.85
CA THR A 175 6.80 8.25 -1.01
C THR A 175 6.52 7.96 -2.47
N ARG A 176 6.65 8.96 -3.36
CA ARG A 176 6.44 8.78 -4.80
C ARG A 176 7.44 7.80 -5.38
N ASP A 177 8.73 7.98 -5.13
CA ASP A 177 9.76 7.08 -5.66
C ASP A 177 9.54 5.64 -5.18
N THR A 178 9.14 5.47 -3.93
CA THR A 178 8.80 4.13 -3.39
C THR A 178 7.54 3.55 -4.06
N LEU A 179 6.55 4.39 -4.38
CA LEU A 179 5.35 3.97 -5.11
C LEU A 179 5.70 3.59 -6.56
N ASP A 180 6.56 4.34 -7.23
CA ASP A 180 6.97 4.07 -8.60
C ASP A 180 7.74 2.73 -8.69
N GLU A 181 8.64 2.47 -7.73
CA GLU A 181 9.43 1.25 -7.68
C GLU A 181 8.59 0.01 -7.31
N PHE A 182 7.80 0.08 -6.23
CA PHE A 182 7.11 -1.08 -5.67
C PHE A 182 5.63 -1.17 -6.04
N PHE A 183 5.03 -0.16 -6.67
CA PHE A 183 3.61 -0.15 -6.98
C PHE A 183 3.31 0.27 -8.41
N THR A 184 4.24 0.00 -9.32
CA THR A 184 3.98 0.06 -10.76
C THR A 184 2.88 -0.95 -11.11
N PRO A 185 1.72 -0.54 -11.65
CA PRO A 185 0.64 -1.46 -12.02
C PRO A 185 1.10 -2.46 -13.08
N ASN A 186 0.47 -3.62 -13.15
CA ASN A 186 0.75 -4.58 -14.24
C ASN A 186 0.26 -4.06 -15.61
N ASP A 187 0.66 -4.73 -16.69
CA ASP A 187 0.33 -4.29 -18.04
C ASP A 187 -1.17 -4.30 -18.34
N ARG A 188 -1.95 -5.20 -17.71
CA ARG A 188 -3.40 -5.26 -17.89
C ARG A 188 -4.06 -3.96 -17.39
N ILE A 189 -3.69 -3.52 -16.19
CA ILE A 189 -4.19 -2.27 -15.60
C ILE A 189 -3.70 -1.07 -16.43
N ARG A 190 -2.42 -1.04 -16.82
CA ARG A 190 -1.87 0.04 -17.65
C ARG A 190 -2.62 0.18 -18.97
N ARG A 191 -2.84 -0.92 -19.71
CA ARG A 191 -3.59 -0.92 -20.97
C ARG A 191 -5.03 -0.45 -20.79
N ALA A 192 -5.71 -0.89 -19.71
CA ALA A 192 -7.05 -0.43 -19.42
C ALA A 192 -7.09 1.08 -19.19
N VAL A 193 -6.13 1.62 -18.45
CA VAL A 193 -6.00 3.07 -18.24
C VAL A 193 -5.65 3.80 -19.55
N ASP A 194 -4.76 3.27 -20.37
CA ASP A 194 -4.43 3.85 -21.68
C ASP A 194 -5.68 4.02 -22.53
N ALA A 195 -6.52 2.98 -22.62
CA ALA A 195 -7.75 3.00 -23.38
C ALA A 195 -8.74 4.08 -22.91
N LEU A 196 -8.83 4.35 -21.59
CA LEU A 196 -9.74 5.38 -21.05
C LEU A 196 -9.39 6.79 -21.54
N PHE A 197 -8.11 7.05 -21.78
CA PHE A 197 -7.59 8.38 -22.12
C PHE A 197 -7.44 8.61 -23.64
N VAL A 198 -7.70 7.61 -24.48
CA VAL A 198 -7.68 7.78 -25.94
C VAL A 198 -8.71 8.83 -26.36
N GLY A 199 -8.26 9.83 -27.13
CA GLY A 199 -9.11 10.90 -27.65
C GLY A 199 -9.62 11.92 -26.63
N ARG A 200 -9.16 11.84 -25.36
CA ARG A 200 -9.60 12.79 -24.31
C ARG A 200 -8.89 14.13 -24.42
N ARG A 201 -9.63 15.21 -24.20
CA ARG A 201 -9.12 16.58 -24.22
C ARG A 201 -8.46 16.91 -22.90
N ARG A 202 -7.29 17.53 -22.99
CA ARG A 202 -6.58 18.11 -21.84
C ARG A 202 -7.04 19.56 -21.61
N PRO A 203 -7.08 20.04 -20.35
CA PRO A 203 -6.81 19.27 -19.14
C PRO A 203 -7.95 18.30 -18.79
N VAL A 204 -7.65 17.20 -18.11
CA VAL A 204 -8.66 16.29 -17.53
C VAL A 204 -8.81 16.58 -16.04
N ILE A 205 -10.07 16.72 -15.59
CA ILE A 205 -10.42 16.89 -14.17
C ILE A 205 -10.78 15.52 -13.60
N GLY A 206 -9.94 14.99 -12.71
CA GLY A 206 -10.24 13.80 -11.94
C GLY A 206 -11.12 14.14 -10.74
N VAL A 207 -12.19 13.36 -10.53
CA VAL A 207 -13.12 13.52 -9.41
C VAL A 207 -13.22 12.18 -8.70
N HIS A 208 -12.84 12.16 -7.42
CA HIS A 208 -12.97 10.96 -6.59
C HIS A 208 -14.04 11.15 -5.51
N ILE A 209 -15.05 10.28 -5.53
CA ILE A 209 -16.17 10.28 -4.59
C ILE A 209 -16.24 8.93 -3.90
N ARG A 210 -16.01 8.92 -2.60
CA ARG A 210 -16.19 7.74 -1.75
C ARG A 210 -17.51 7.87 -1.01
N PHE A 211 -18.56 7.24 -1.49
CA PHE A 211 -19.92 7.51 -1.05
C PHE A 211 -20.50 6.43 -0.14
N THR A 212 -20.18 5.16 -0.37
CA THR A 212 -20.82 4.04 0.34
C THR A 212 -20.50 4.02 1.85
N ASP A 213 -19.30 4.43 2.29
CA ASP A 213 -18.90 4.40 3.70
C ASP A 213 -18.70 5.78 4.36
N ARG A 214 -18.46 6.84 3.59
CA ARG A 214 -18.16 8.19 4.10
C ARG A 214 -19.19 9.26 3.73
N LYS A 215 -20.11 8.97 2.79
CA LYS A 215 -21.12 9.91 2.28
C LYS A 215 -20.57 11.33 2.07
N VAL A 216 -19.51 11.45 1.26
CA VAL A 216 -18.91 12.76 0.94
C VAL A 216 -20.00 13.69 0.38
N PRO A 217 -20.04 14.99 0.76
CA PRO A 217 -21.11 15.89 0.36
C PRO A 217 -21.11 16.19 -1.14
N LEU A 218 -21.92 15.44 -1.91
CA LEU A 218 -22.07 15.58 -3.36
C LEU A 218 -22.30 17.04 -3.81
N PRO A 219 -23.13 17.87 -3.13
CA PRO A 219 -23.31 19.25 -3.54
C PRO A 219 -22.02 20.09 -3.45
N ARG A 220 -21.11 19.78 -2.53
CA ARG A 220 -19.81 20.47 -2.45
C ARG A 220 -18.88 20.06 -3.58
N ILE A 221 -18.87 18.78 -3.94
CA ILE A 221 -18.12 18.27 -5.09
C ILE A 221 -18.64 18.92 -6.37
N ALA A 222 -19.95 18.87 -6.62
CA ALA A 222 -20.58 19.47 -7.80
C ALA A 222 -20.27 20.98 -7.89
N ARG A 223 -20.33 21.72 -6.77
CA ARG A 223 -19.98 23.13 -6.74
C ARG A 223 -18.51 23.39 -7.05
N ALA A 224 -17.60 22.58 -6.51
CA ALA A 224 -16.18 22.69 -6.79
C ALA A 224 -15.88 22.39 -8.27
N LEU A 225 -16.49 21.34 -8.81
CA LEU A 225 -16.38 20.95 -10.20
C LEU A 225 -16.93 22.04 -11.13
N GLY A 226 -18.11 22.59 -10.87
CA GLY A 226 -18.70 23.68 -11.66
C GLY A 226 -17.82 24.92 -11.71
N ARG A 227 -17.22 25.32 -10.59
CA ARG A 227 -16.28 26.46 -10.56
C ARG A 227 -15.01 26.19 -11.37
N LEU A 228 -14.48 24.97 -11.31
CA LEU A 228 -13.28 24.62 -12.08
C LEU A 228 -13.60 24.53 -13.57
N ARG A 229 -14.75 23.94 -13.93
CA ARG A 229 -15.25 23.81 -15.30
C ARG A 229 -15.52 25.18 -15.95
N ALA A 230 -16.05 26.15 -15.20
CA ALA A 230 -16.21 27.52 -15.69
C ALA A 230 -14.89 28.18 -16.13
N ARG A 231 -13.76 27.75 -15.55
CA ARG A 231 -12.41 28.22 -15.93
C ARG A 231 -11.76 27.36 -17.02
N LEU A 232 -12.28 26.15 -17.24
CA LEU A 232 -11.75 25.13 -18.14
C LEU A 232 -12.92 24.51 -18.92
N PRO A 233 -13.60 25.26 -19.81
CA PRO A 233 -14.87 24.83 -20.43
C PRO A 233 -14.73 23.64 -21.40
N ASP A 234 -13.53 23.28 -21.84
CA ASP A 234 -13.27 22.16 -22.76
C ASP A 234 -12.66 20.90 -22.13
N SER A 235 -12.35 20.92 -20.82
CA SER A 235 -11.83 19.76 -20.08
C SER A 235 -12.76 18.54 -20.06
N ASP A 236 -12.21 17.34 -20.22
CA ASP A 236 -12.94 16.11 -19.87
C ASP A 236 -12.93 15.86 -18.35
N ILE A 237 -13.91 15.11 -17.85
CA ILE A 237 -14.06 14.77 -16.43
C ILE A 237 -13.94 13.27 -16.25
N PHE A 238 -12.92 12.81 -15.54
CA PHE A 238 -12.85 11.43 -15.09
C PHE A 238 -13.50 11.30 -13.72
N LEU A 239 -14.50 10.43 -13.57
CA LEU A 239 -15.20 10.20 -12.31
C LEU A 239 -14.89 8.80 -11.77
N ALA A 240 -14.31 8.75 -10.57
CA ALA A 240 -14.10 7.52 -9.80
C ALA A 240 -15.03 7.53 -8.58
N THR A 241 -15.98 6.59 -8.54
CA THR A 241 -16.96 6.45 -7.46
C THR A 241 -17.33 5.00 -7.21
N ASP A 242 -17.76 4.69 -5.98
CA ASP A 242 -18.28 3.39 -5.55
C ASP A 242 -19.82 3.33 -5.52
N SER A 243 -20.50 4.38 -5.97
CA SER A 243 -21.95 4.53 -5.87
C SER A 243 -22.58 5.01 -7.17
N ALA A 244 -23.65 4.31 -7.59
CA ALA A 244 -24.49 4.69 -8.72
C ALA A 244 -25.13 6.07 -8.49
N THR A 245 -25.67 6.32 -7.29
CA THR A 245 -26.24 7.62 -6.91
C THR A 245 -25.25 8.77 -7.10
N ALA A 246 -24.00 8.58 -6.70
CA ALA A 246 -22.97 9.60 -6.86
C ALA A 246 -22.56 9.78 -8.33
N GLN A 247 -22.55 8.68 -9.12
CA GLN A 247 -22.34 8.74 -10.56
C GLN A 247 -23.44 9.56 -11.23
N ASP A 248 -24.70 9.19 -11.04
CA ASP A 248 -25.87 9.84 -11.62
C ASP A 248 -25.95 11.31 -11.22
N HIS A 249 -25.58 11.64 -9.98
CA HIS A 249 -25.54 13.02 -9.51
C HIS A 249 -24.59 13.89 -10.35
N ILE A 250 -23.45 13.34 -10.78
CA ILE A 250 -22.45 14.08 -11.56
C ILE A 250 -22.78 14.04 -13.06
N THR A 251 -23.11 12.87 -13.60
CA THR A 251 -23.39 12.70 -15.05
C THR A 251 -24.64 13.44 -15.51
N SER A 252 -25.64 13.62 -14.63
CA SER A 252 -26.83 14.45 -14.95
C SER A 252 -26.57 15.96 -14.97
N ARG A 253 -25.41 16.43 -14.49
CA ARG A 253 -25.10 17.87 -14.31
C ARG A 253 -23.95 18.35 -15.17
N PHE A 254 -23.10 17.45 -15.64
CA PHE A 254 -21.89 17.79 -16.36
C PHE A 254 -21.77 16.91 -17.59
N ASP A 255 -21.53 17.54 -18.73
CA ASP A 255 -21.19 16.84 -19.96
C ASP A 255 -19.74 16.37 -19.93
N ARG A 256 -19.41 15.42 -20.81
CA ARG A 256 -18.04 14.92 -21.02
C ARG A 256 -17.44 14.26 -19.78
N VAL A 257 -18.30 13.63 -19.00
CA VAL A 257 -17.94 12.75 -17.88
C VAL A 257 -17.70 11.35 -18.44
N PHE A 258 -16.56 10.76 -18.08
CA PHE A 258 -16.26 9.37 -18.37
C PHE A 258 -15.85 8.64 -17.08
N THR A 259 -16.19 7.36 -17.04
CA THR A 259 -15.98 6.44 -15.92
C THR A 259 -15.44 5.12 -16.47
N ILE A 260 -15.05 4.21 -15.58
CA ILE A 260 -14.87 2.81 -15.97
C ILE A 260 -16.20 2.08 -15.90
N ASP A 261 -16.41 1.10 -16.78
CA ASP A 261 -17.55 0.19 -16.68
C ASP A 261 -17.29 -0.82 -15.55
N LYS A 262 -18.11 -0.77 -14.52
CA LYS A 262 -18.01 -1.60 -13.32
C LYS A 262 -19.34 -1.70 -12.60
N HIS A 263 -19.44 -2.72 -11.75
CA HIS A 263 -20.59 -2.85 -10.87
C HIS A 263 -20.58 -1.72 -9.82
N LEU A 264 -21.72 -1.07 -9.65
CA LEU A 264 -21.93 -0.02 -8.65
C LEU A 264 -23.05 -0.42 -7.71
N VAL A 265 -22.87 -0.14 -6.42
CA VAL A 265 -23.90 -0.42 -5.42
C VAL A 265 -25.01 0.61 -5.52
N ALA A 266 -26.24 0.15 -5.73
CA ALA A 266 -27.44 1.00 -5.78
C ALA A 266 -27.89 1.46 -4.37
N ASP A 267 -27.76 0.60 -3.36
CA ASP A 267 -28.37 0.80 -2.03
C ASP A 267 -27.44 1.41 -0.97
N GLY A 268 -26.30 1.97 -1.38
CA GLY A 268 -25.37 2.64 -0.46
C GLY A 268 -24.68 1.73 0.58
N GLN A 269 -24.80 0.41 0.46
CA GLN A 269 -24.04 -0.56 1.25
C GLN A 269 -22.54 -0.48 0.93
N ALA A 270 -21.69 -0.58 1.95
CA ALA A 270 -20.24 -0.54 1.76
C ALA A 270 -19.74 -1.81 1.07
N LEU A 271 -18.95 -1.65 0.00
CA LEU A 271 -18.28 -2.77 -0.70
C LEU A 271 -17.31 -3.58 0.19
N HIS A 272 -16.90 -3.05 1.35
CA HIS A 272 -15.79 -3.58 2.15
C HIS A 272 -16.19 -4.20 3.50
N TYR A 273 -17.44 -4.60 3.70
CA TYR A 273 -17.82 -5.37 4.89
C TYR A 273 -17.71 -6.87 4.65
N ALA A 274 -17.01 -7.56 5.54
CA ALA A 274 -16.98 -9.01 5.64
C ALA A 274 -18.43 -9.51 5.79
N GLY A 275 -19.03 -9.94 4.68
CA GLY A 275 -20.43 -10.36 4.64
C GLY A 275 -21.12 -10.15 3.29
N THR A 276 -20.67 -9.21 2.46
CA THR A 276 -21.11 -9.13 1.05
C THR A 276 -20.14 -9.92 0.18
N THR A 277 -20.60 -11.05 -0.35
CA THR A 277 -19.81 -11.83 -1.32
C THR A 277 -19.63 -10.98 -2.57
N MET A 278 -18.43 -10.42 -2.75
CA MET A 278 -18.06 -9.82 -4.04
C MET A 278 -18.14 -10.94 -5.09
N ALA A 279 -18.88 -10.71 -6.18
CA ALA A 279 -19.02 -11.71 -7.25
C ALA A 279 -17.65 -12.03 -7.90
N ASP A 280 -16.81 -11.02 -8.08
CA ASP A 280 -15.43 -11.15 -8.54
C ASP A 280 -14.50 -10.20 -7.76
N PRO A 281 -13.97 -10.64 -6.60
CA PRO A 281 -13.14 -9.81 -5.75
C PRO A 281 -11.84 -9.31 -6.43
N LEU A 282 -11.27 -10.10 -7.34
CA LEU A 282 -10.05 -9.72 -8.05
C LEU A 282 -10.37 -8.61 -9.07
N ARG A 283 -11.47 -8.74 -9.80
CA ARG A 283 -11.93 -7.69 -10.71
C ARG A 283 -12.25 -6.39 -9.98
N GLU A 284 -12.81 -6.46 -8.78
CA GLU A 284 -13.02 -5.27 -7.95
C GLU A 284 -11.71 -4.59 -7.55
N ALA A 285 -10.68 -5.37 -7.20
CA ALA A 285 -9.35 -4.83 -6.94
C ALA A 285 -8.71 -4.20 -8.19
N GLU A 286 -8.86 -4.84 -9.35
CA GLU A 286 -8.41 -4.29 -10.64
C GLU A 286 -9.13 -2.98 -10.98
N ASN A 287 -10.45 -2.94 -10.84
CA ASN A 287 -11.27 -1.73 -11.07
C ASN A 287 -10.83 -0.58 -10.16
N ALA A 288 -10.62 -0.87 -8.87
CA ALA A 288 -10.10 0.11 -7.93
C ALA A 288 -8.69 0.59 -8.28
N MET A 289 -7.81 -0.28 -8.78
CA MET A 289 -6.49 0.13 -9.28
C MET A 289 -6.59 0.98 -10.55
N ILE A 290 -7.44 0.61 -11.50
CA ILE A 290 -7.67 1.37 -12.74
C ILE A 290 -8.16 2.78 -12.39
N ASP A 291 -9.15 2.91 -11.49
CA ASP A 291 -9.62 4.21 -11.01
C ASP A 291 -8.50 5.04 -10.37
N MET A 292 -7.69 4.43 -9.49
CA MET A 292 -6.61 5.14 -8.81
C MET A 292 -5.58 5.68 -9.80
N VAL A 293 -5.17 4.86 -10.77
CA VAL A 293 -4.16 5.21 -11.77
C VAL A 293 -4.74 6.19 -12.81
N ALA A 294 -6.02 6.07 -13.15
CA ALA A 294 -6.71 7.04 -14.00
C ALA A 294 -6.82 8.42 -13.33
N LEU A 295 -7.14 8.47 -12.02
CA LEU A 295 -7.07 9.72 -11.25
C LEU A 295 -5.65 10.30 -11.23
N ALA A 296 -4.63 9.46 -11.09
CA ALA A 296 -3.24 9.88 -11.11
C ALA A 296 -2.82 10.49 -12.47
N ARG A 297 -3.44 10.09 -13.58
CA ARG A 297 -3.20 10.69 -14.90
C ARG A 297 -3.92 12.01 -15.17
N CYS A 298 -4.82 12.43 -14.29
CA CYS A 298 -5.57 13.67 -14.44
C CYS A 298 -4.70 14.89 -14.14
N ASP A 299 -5.05 16.03 -14.74
CA ASP A 299 -4.33 17.30 -14.54
C ASP A 299 -4.75 18.02 -13.25
N TRP A 300 -6.01 17.82 -12.87
CA TRP A 300 -6.63 18.34 -11.65
C TRP A 300 -7.27 17.20 -10.88
N LEU A 301 -7.34 17.34 -9.55
CA LEU A 301 -7.99 16.36 -8.69
C LEU A 301 -8.96 17.05 -7.73
N ILE A 302 -10.24 16.69 -7.81
CA ILE A 302 -11.25 17.05 -6.81
C ILE A 302 -11.50 15.82 -5.96
N HIS A 303 -11.21 15.92 -4.67
CA HIS A 303 -11.28 14.75 -3.78
C HIS A 303 -11.49 15.16 -2.34
N SER A 304 -11.70 14.15 -1.49
CA SER A 304 -11.43 14.26 -0.05
C SER A 304 -10.00 13.82 0.23
N ARG A 305 -9.21 14.65 0.93
CA ARG A 305 -7.87 14.26 1.41
C ARG A 305 -7.88 13.17 2.48
N HIS A 306 -9.07 12.77 2.93
CA HIS A 306 -9.25 11.74 3.96
C HIS A 306 -9.42 10.34 3.38
N SER A 307 -9.55 10.23 2.07
CA SER A 307 -9.38 8.97 1.37
C SER A 307 -7.92 8.77 1.03
N THR A 308 -7.29 7.76 1.63
CA THR A 308 -5.94 7.31 1.25
C THR A 308 -5.87 6.92 -0.22
N PHE A 309 -6.99 6.53 -0.82
CA PHE A 309 -7.11 6.29 -2.26
C PHE A 309 -6.75 7.53 -3.08
N SER A 310 -7.35 8.69 -2.77
CA SER A 310 -7.04 9.94 -3.48
C SER A 310 -5.64 10.44 -3.19
N VAL A 311 -5.14 10.23 -1.97
CA VAL A 311 -3.78 10.62 -1.58
C VAL A 311 -2.75 9.80 -2.35
N ALA A 312 -2.97 8.48 -2.48
CA ALA A 312 -2.13 7.63 -3.32
C ALA A 312 -2.17 8.10 -4.79
N ALA A 313 -3.36 8.33 -5.34
CA ALA A 313 -3.51 8.82 -6.72
C ALA A 313 -2.76 10.16 -6.95
N SER A 314 -2.85 11.11 -6.02
CA SER A 314 -2.17 12.41 -6.19
C SER A 314 -0.64 12.30 -6.07
N LEU A 315 -0.13 11.39 -5.24
CA LEU A 315 1.30 11.11 -5.10
C LEU A 315 1.86 10.43 -6.35
N ILE A 316 1.19 9.36 -6.83
CA ILE A 316 1.53 8.63 -8.06
C ILE A 316 1.53 9.59 -9.25
N GLY A 317 0.49 10.42 -9.37
CA GLY A 317 0.36 11.37 -10.48
C GLY A 317 1.26 12.60 -10.38
N GLY A 318 1.97 12.78 -9.26
CA GLY A 318 2.73 14.00 -8.99
C GLY A 318 1.88 15.28 -9.06
N ILE A 319 0.57 15.18 -8.78
CA ILE A 319 -0.38 16.29 -8.95
C ILE A 319 -0.05 17.36 -7.90
N PRO A 320 0.34 18.59 -8.27
CA PRO A 320 0.76 19.59 -7.29
C PRO A 320 -0.43 20.07 -6.46
N ALA A 321 -0.20 20.45 -5.19
CA ALA A 321 -1.26 20.87 -4.27
C ALA A 321 -2.17 21.99 -4.82
N ARG A 322 -1.61 22.90 -5.64
CA ARG A 322 -2.39 23.97 -6.31
C ARG A 322 -3.42 23.46 -7.33
N ARG A 323 -3.29 22.22 -7.79
CA ARG A 323 -4.23 21.53 -8.69
C ARG A 323 -5.08 20.48 -7.98
N GLN A 324 -5.03 20.44 -6.65
CA GLN A 324 -5.86 19.59 -5.81
C GLN A 324 -6.92 20.44 -5.10
N ILE A 325 -8.19 20.08 -5.24
CA ILE A 325 -9.32 20.71 -4.55
C ILE A 325 -9.85 19.73 -3.51
N ASP A 326 -9.43 19.94 -2.26
CA ASP A 326 -9.93 19.19 -1.11
C ASP A 326 -11.25 19.76 -0.61
N VAL A 327 -12.35 19.04 -0.87
CA VAL A 327 -13.70 19.46 -0.50
C VAL A 327 -13.99 19.37 1.00
N GLU A 328 -13.09 18.76 1.79
CA GLU A 328 -13.19 18.60 3.24
C GLU A 328 -12.12 19.38 4.03
N ARG A 329 -11.38 20.28 3.38
CA ARG A 329 -10.21 20.96 3.97
C ARG A 329 -10.47 21.69 5.30
N PHE A 330 -11.70 22.18 5.50
CA PHE A 330 -12.10 22.93 6.69
C PHE A 330 -12.80 22.07 7.77
N ASN A 331 -12.86 20.76 7.61
CA ASN A 331 -13.45 19.89 8.61
C ASN A 331 -12.48 19.64 9.78
N ALA A 332 -12.53 20.51 10.80
CA ALA A 332 -11.61 20.51 11.95
C ALA A 332 -11.54 19.16 12.69
N LYS A 333 -12.69 18.48 12.87
CA LYS A 333 -12.75 17.14 13.49
C LYS A 333 -11.88 16.13 12.74
N VAL A 334 -11.81 16.24 11.41
CA VAL A 334 -11.11 15.27 10.57
C VAL A 334 -9.62 15.58 10.47
N VAL A 335 -9.22 16.86 10.58
CA VAL A 335 -7.80 17.26 10.70
C VAL A 335 -7.17 16.70 11.97
N VAL A 336 -7.81 16.89 13.12
CA VAL A 336 -7.32 16.42 14.42
C VAL A 336 -7.19 14.90 14.45
N LYS A 337 -8.22 14.19 13.93
CA LYS A 337 -8.21 12.72 13.84
C LYS A 337 -7.02 12.20 13.01
N ARG A 338 -6.71 12.84 11.87
CA ARG A 338 -5.57 12.43 11.02
C ARG A 338 -4.24 12.64 11.70
N TRP A 339 -4.06 13.78 12.38
CA TRP A 339 -2.81 14.04 13.12
C TRP A 339 -2.59 12.98 14.19
N PHE A 340 -3.60 12.71 15.03
CA PHE A 340 -3.52 11.65 16.03
C PHE A 340 -3.20 10.29 15.41
N GLN A 341 -3.89 9.92 14.33
CA GLN A 341 -3.69 8.64 13.65
C GLN A 341 -2.32 8.47 12.96
N ALA A 342 -1.66 9.56 12.57
CA ALA A 342 -0.34 9.52 11.95
C ALA A 342 0.78 9.26 12.99
N TYR A 343 0.59 9.71 14.23
CA TYR A 343 1.59 9.61 15.30
C TYR A 343 1.30 8.49 16.32
N ALA A 344 0.03 8.14 16.55
CA ALA A 344 -0.36 6.95 17.30
C ALA A 344 0.13 5.69 16.59
#